data_AF-A0A9E0H5Y3-F1
#
_entry.id   AF-A0A9E0H5Y3-F1
#
_cell.length_a   1.000
_cell.length_b   1.000
_cell.length_c   1.000
_cell.angle_alpha   90.00
_cell.angle_beta   90.00
_cell.angle_gamma   90.00
#
_symmetry.space_group_name_H-M   'P 1'
#
loop_
_entity.id
_entity.type
_entity.pdbx_description
1 polymer ?
#
loop_
_entity_poly.entity_id
_entity_poly.type
_entity_poly.pdbx_seq_one_letter_code
_entity_poly.pdbx_strand_id
1 'polypeptide(L)'
;MTNSTAFDVVLLAFPGLTQLDLTGPFELFARLPGARLTVAAKVAGPIKADTGLILHADASYAQVERADLLFVPGGYGQIAQMEDADTLAFLGRVGAEARWVTSVCTGALLLGAAGLLRGYRAATHWMYQDLLAAYGAIATAERVVIDRNRMTAGGVTAGIDFGLQVIAEVAGPEAAQQAQLELEYDPQPPFACGHPRSAPPALVDAVRARFAARLSRRRAQTTAPA
;
A
#
# COMPACT_ATOMS: atom_id res chain seq x y z
N MET A 1 -31.45 0.94 -8.16
CA MET A 1 -30.34 -0.03 -8.00
C MET A 1 -29.62 -0.11 -9.33
N THR A 2 -28.60 0.71 -9.53
CA THR A 2 -27.75 0.64 -10.72
C THR A 2 -27.00 -0.69 -10.66
N ASN A 3 -27.11 -1.49 -11.72
CA ASN A 3 -26.45 -2.78 -11.84
C ASN A 3 -24.94 -2.50 -12.02
N SER A 4 -24.21 -2.34 -10.91
CA SER A 4 -22.78 -2.04 -10.95
C SER A 4 -22.05 -3.27 -11.46
N THR A 5 -21.28 -3.11 -12.53
CA THR A 5 -20.36 -4.15 -13.00
C THR A 5 -19.40 -4.53 -11.86
N ALA A 6 -19.11 -5.83 -11.71
CA ALA A 6 -18.16 -6.30 -10.71
C ALA A 6 -16.79 -5.61 -10.88
N PHE A 7 -16.16 -5.27 -9.77
CA PHE A 7 -14.85 -4.63 -9.71
C PHE A 7 -13.93 -5.41 -8.78
N ASP A 8 -12.95 -6.11 -9.34
CA ASP A 8 -12.12 -7.05 -8.58
C ASP A 8 -10.93 -6.35 -7.92
N VAL A 9 -10.89 -6.40 -6.59
CA VAL A 9 -9.84 -5.80 -5.76
C VAL A 9 -9.01 -6.91 -5.13
N VAL A 10 -7.74 -6.97 -5.48
CA VAL A 10 -6.79 -7.93 -4.91
C VAL A 10 -5.83 -7.21 -3.98
N LEU A 11 -5.85 -7.58 -2.70
CA LEU A 11 -4.96 -7.04 -1.68
C LEU A 11 -3.89 -8.08 -1.34
N LEU A 12 -2.62 -7.74 -1.54
CA LEU A 12 -1.51 -8.60 -1.15
C LEU A 12 -1.43 -8.69 0.39
N ALA A 13 -1.24 -9.89 0.92
CA ALA A 13 -0.91 -10.15 2.32
C ALA A 13 0.34 -11.02 2.45
N PHE A 14 1.18 -10.69 3.43
CA PHE A 14 2.41 -11.42 3.73
C PHE A 14 2.75 -11.35 5.23
N PRO A 15 3.48 -12.34 5.78
CA PRO A 15 3.91 -12.31 7.17
C PRO A 15 4.69 -11.02 7.51
N GLY A 16 4.32 -10.36 8.60
CA GLY A 16 4.96 -9.11 9.03
C GLY A 16 4.53 -7.86 8.26
N LEU A 17 3.41 -7.91 7.51
CA LEU A 17 2.74 -6.70 7.03
C LEU A 17 2.31 -5.82 8.21
N THR A 18 2.26 -4.50 8.01
CA THR A 18 1.66 -3.58 9.00
C THR A 18 0.14 -3.61 8.81
N GLN A 19 -0.60 -4.15 9.78
CA GLN A 19 -2.02 -4.49 9.55
C GLN A 19 -2.86 -3.31 9.07
N LEU A 20 -2.59 -2.10 9.58
CA LEU A 20 -3.35 -0.90 9.25
C LEU A 20 -3.12 -0.42 7.81
N ASP A 21 -1.96 -0.77 7.22
CA ASP A 21 -1.69 -0.51 5.80
C ASP A 21 -2.65 -1.33 4.91
N LEU A 22 -3.16 -2.47 5.40
CA LEU A 22 -4.13 -3.30 4.69
C LEU A 22 -5.57 -2.98 5.12
N THR A 23 -5.85 -3.01 6.42
CA THR A 23 -7.23 -2.90 6.95
C THR A 23 -7.84 -1.51 6.75
N GLY A 24 -7.04 -0.45 6.77
CA GLY A 24 -7.51 0.90 6.45
C GLY A 24 -8.09 0.98 5.02
N PRO A 25 -7.27 0.76 3.97
CA PRO A 25 -7.78 0.69 2.60
C PRO A 25 -8.86 -0.36 2.37
N PHE A 26 -8.77 -1.53 3.03
CA PHE A 26 -9.78 -2.59 2.91
C PHE A 26 -11.18 -2.08 3.26
N GLU A 27 -11.33 -1.34 4.37
CA GLU A 27 -12.63 -0.78 4.78
C GLU A 27 -13.21 0.16 3.71
N LEU A 28 -12.35 0.97 3.08
CA LEU A 28 -12.75 1.90 2.02
C LEU A 28 -13.08 1.17 0.72
N PHE A 29 -12.27 0.19 0.33
CA PHE A 29 -12.52 -0.61 -0.87
C PHE A 29 -13.82 -1.40 -0.78
N ALA A 30 -14.23 -1.84 0.42
CA ALA A 30 -15.51 -2.48 0.65
C ALA A 30 -16.73 -1.56 0.38
N ARG A 31 -16.53 -0.24 0.32
CA ARG A 31 -17.57 0.75 -0.04
C ARG A 31 -17.56 1.14 -1.52
N LEU A 32 -16.63 0.62 -2.31
CA LEU A 32 -16.60 0.84 -3.75
C LEU A 32 -17.74 0.03 -4.42
N PRO A 33 -18.61 0.67 -5.23
CA PRO A 33 -19.74 -0.01 -5.85
C PRO A 33 -19.31 -1.21 -6.72
N GLY A 34 -19.86 -2.39 -6.42
CA GLY A 34 -19.55 -3.63 -7.16
C GLY A 34 -18.22 -4.28 -6.78
N ALA A 35 -17.52 -3.78 -5.75
CA ALA A 35 -16.24 -4.33 -5.34
C ALA A 35 -16.33 -5.77 -4.84
N ARG A 36 -15.43 -6.63 -5.32
CA ARG A 36 -15.16 -7.96 -4.77
C ARG A 36 -13.73 -7.99 -4.26
N LEU A 37 -13.58 -8.08 -2.95
CA LEU A 37 -12.26 -8.03 -2.31
C LEU A 37 -11.72 -9.45 -2.14
N THR A 38 -10.45 -9.64 -2.46
CA THR A 38 -9.71 -10.89 -2.23
C THR A 38 -8.38 -10.57 -1.58
N VAL A 39 -8.17 -11.08 -0.36
CA VAL A 39 -6.86 -11.02 0.29
C VAL A 39 -6.03 -12.19 -0.22
N ALA A 40 -4.97 -11.90 -0.97
CA ALA A 40 -4.13 -12.89 -1.61
C ALA A 40 -2.75 -12.96 -0.94
N ALA A 41 -2.29 -14.17 -0.64
CA ALA A 41 -0.95 -14.43 -0.09
C ALA A 41 -0.26 -15.56 -0.86
N LYS A 42 1.02 -15.82 -0.57
CA LYS A 42 1.74 -16.96 -1.17
C LYS A 42 1.04 -18.29 -0.88
N VAL A 43 0.54 -18.44 0.34
CA VAL A 43 -0.29 -19.55 0.80
C VAL A 43 -1.53 -18.96 1.46
N ALA A 44 -2.72 -19.44 1.08
CA ALA A 44 -3.98 -19.03 1.72
C ALA A 44 -4.01 -19.46 3.20
N GLY A 45 -4.76 -18.73 4.03
CA GLY A 45 -4.87 -19.01 5.46
C GLY A 45 -4.29 -17.90 6.36
N PRO A 46 -3.90 -18.23 7.61
CA PRO A 46 -3.55 -17.22 8.61
C PRO A 46 -2.22 -16.51 8.31
N ILE A 47 -2.24 -15.19 8.42
CA ILE A 47 -1.08 -14.30 8.23
C ILE A 47 -0.87 -13.47 9.49
N LYS A 48 0.29 -13.62 10.13
CA LYS A 48 0.66 -12.83 11.30
C LYS A 48 1.26 -11.48 10.89
N ALA A 49 0.61 -10.39 11.27
CA ALA A 49 1.08 -9.02 11.08
C ALA A 49 2.25 -8.66 12.01
N ASP A 50 2.93 -7.55 11.75
CA ASP A 50 4.11 -7.10 12.50
C ASP A 50 3.86 -6.79 13.98
N THR A 51 2.64 -6.42 14.35
CA THR A 51 2.20 -6.19 15.74
C THR A 51 1.45 -7.37 16.35
N GLY A 52 1.42 -8.51 15.66
CA GLY A 52 0.90 -9.78 16.19
C GLY A 52 -0.57 -10.09 15.88
N LEU A 53 -1.33 -9.17 15.28
CA LEU A 53 -2.67 -9.46 14.76
C LEU A 53 -2.60 -10.58 13.71
N ILE A 54 -3.52 -11.53 13.78
CA ILE A 54 -3.68 -12.58 12.77
C ILE A 54 -4.76 -12.14 11.79
N LEU A 55 -4.39 -12.00 10.53
CA LEU A 55 -5.28 -11.80 9.40
C LEU A 55 -5.48 -13.13 8.67
N HIS A 56 -6.38 -13.18 7.71
CA HIS A 56 -6.64 -14.35 6.90
C HIS A 56 -6.54 -14.00 5.41
N ALA A 57 -5.80 -14.80 4.65
CA ALA A 57 -5.75 -14.73 3.20
C ALA A 57 -6.77 -15.70 2.60
N ASP A 58 -7.63 -15.19 1.73
CA ASP A 58 -8.70 -15.94 1.07
C ASP A 58 -8.17 -16.87 -0.02
N ALA A 59 -7.08 -16.44 -0.69
CA ALA A 59 -6.55 -17.09 -1.87
C ALA A 59 -5.01 -17.12 -1.88
N SER A 60 -4.46 -18.16 -2.51
CA SER A 60 -3.06 -18.18 -2.92
C SER A 60 -2.84 -17.39 -4.21
N TYR A 61 -1.60 -17.00 -4.51
CA TYR A 61 -1.26 -16.33 -5.78
C TYR A 61 -1.70 -17.10 -7.04
N ALA A 62 -1.73 -18.42 -6.98
CA ALA A 62 -2.12 -19.28 -8.09
C ALA A 62 -3.64 -19.25 -8.38
N GLN A 63 -4.44 -18.89 -7.38
CA GLN A 63 -5.90 -18.81 -7.50
C GLN A 63 -6.38 -17.42 -7.98
N VAL A 64 -5.45 -16.47 -8.15
CA VAL A 64 -5.75 -15.11 -8.60
C VAL A 64 -5.22 -14.93 -10.02
N GLU A 65 -6.16 -14.83 -10.97
CA GLU A 65 -5.86 -14.66 -12.39
C GLU A 65 -5.62 -13.18 -12.74
N ARG A 66 -6.52 -12.29 -12.31
CA ARG A 66 -6.55 -10.87 -12.63
C ARG A 66 -7.07 -10.02 -11.47
N ALA A 67 -6.90 -8.71 -11.58
CA ALA A 67 -7.51 -7.72 -10.71
C ALA A 67 -7.86 -6.47 -11.52
N ASP A 68 -8.94 -5.76 -11.16
CA ASP A 68 -9.13 -4.39 -11.63
C ASP A 68 -8.29 -3.43 -10.80
N LEU A 69 -8.13 -3.69 -9.50
CA LEU A 69 -7.23 -2.97 -8.60
C LEU A 69 -6.33 -3.94 -7.87
N LEU A 70 -5.01 -3.83 -8.11
CA LEU A 70 -3.99 -4.50 -7.31
C LEU A 70 -3.53 -3.55 -6.20
N PHE A 71 -3.54 -4.03 -4.97
CA PHE A 71 -3.13 -3.28 -3.78
C PHE A 71 -2.02 -3.98 -3.00
N VAL A 72 -0.97 -3.23 -2.65
CA VAL A 72 0.18 -3.72 -1.89
C VAL A 72 0.39 -2.92 -0.59
N PRO A 73 0.23 -3.53 0.60
CA PRO A 73 0.50 -2.86 1.87
C PRO A 73 2.00 -2.78 2.16
N GLY A 74 2.36 -1.98 3.16
CA GLY A 74 3.72 -1.95 3.71
C GLY A 74 3.91 -2.90 4.91
N GLY A 75 4.94 -2.59 5.69
CA GLY A 75 5.33 -3.34 6.88
C GLY A 75 6.74 -3.91 6.80
N TYR A 76 7.20 -4.52 7.89
CA TYR A 76 8.58 -5.03 7.97
C TYR A 76 8.78 -6.28 7.12
N GLY A 77 7.75 -7.12 6.98
CA GLY A 77 7.78 -8.31 6.14
C GLY A 77 8.04 -8.04 4.66
N GLN A 78 7.76 -6.81 4.22
CA GLN A 78 7.93 -6.35 2.84
C GLN A 78 9.37 -6.53 2.35
N ILE A 79 10.37 -6.38 3.22
CA ILE A 79 11.80 -6.65 2.97
C ILE A 79 12.04 -8.05 2.39
N ALA A 80 11.44 -9.07 2.98
CA ALA A 80 11.60 -10.44 2.50
C ALA A 80 10.86 -10.68 1.18
N GLN A 81 9.74 -9.96 0.95
CA GLN A 81 8.95 -10.11 -0.27
C GLN A 81 9.64 -9.52 -1.50
N MET A 82 10.57 -8.57 -1.32
CA MET A 82 11.36 -7.99 -2.41
C MET A 82 12.37 -8.96 -3.02
N GLU A 83 12.65 -10.07 -2.35
CA GLU A 83 13.59 -11.12 -2.80
C GLU A 83 12.83 -12.44 -3.12
N ASP A 84 11.53 -12.49 -2.82
CA ASP A 84 10.70 -13.68 -3.05
C ASP A 84 10.23 -13.71 -4.51
N ALA A 85 10.84 -14.58 -5.32
CA ALA A 85 10.56 -14.68 -6.75
C ALA A 85 9.07 -14.93 -7.05
N ASP A 86 8.38 -15.72 -6.23
CA ASP A 86 6.95 -16.03 -6.42
C ASP A 86 6.08 -14.78 -6.21
N THR A 87 6.38 -13.97 -5.20
CA THR A 87 5.68 -12.71 -4.92
C THR A 87 5.95 -11.68 -6.02
N LEU A 88 7.20 -11.54 -6.46
CA LEU A 88 7.53 -10.61 -7.55
C LEU A 88 6.87 -11.04 -8.87
N ALA A 89 6.88 -12.33 -9.19
CA ALA A 89 6.23 -12.87 -10.38
C ALA A 89 4.70 -12.68 -10.33
N PHE A 90 4.09 -12.91 -9.17
CA PHE A 90 2.66 -12.65 -8.94
C PHE A 90 2.31 -11.18 -9.18
N LEU A 91 3.06 -10.25 -8.57
CA LEU A 91 2.83 -8.82 -8.71
C LEU A 91 3.06 -8.35 -10.15
N GLY A 92 4.12 -8.83 -10.81
CA GLY A 92 4.40 -8.50 -12.21
C GLY A 92 3.27 -8.97 -13.13
N ARG A 93 2.79 -10.20 -12.96
CA ARG A 93 1.70 -10.78 -13.76
C ARG A 93 0.39 -10.03 -13.56
N VAL A 94 -0.09 -9.92 -12.31
CA VAL A 94 -1.39 -9.27 -12.03
C VAL A 94 -1.32 -7.77 -12.29
N GLY A 95 -0.21 -7.13 -11.94
CA GLY A 95 -0.02 -5.69 -12.11
C GLY A 95 0.16 -5.24 -13.56
N ALA A 96 0.54 -6.12 -14.48
CA ALA A 96 0.61 -5.80 -15.91
C ALA A 96 -0.78 -5.60 -16.53
N GLU A 97 -1.79 -6.30 -16.02
CA GLU A 97 -3.16 -6.27 -16.56
C GLU A 97 -4.13 -5.42 -15.71
N ALA A 98 -3.74 -5.09 -14.47
CA ALA A 98 -4.58 -4.33 -13.57
C ALA A 98 -4.88 -2.92 -14.07
N ARG A 99 -6.15 -2.52 -13.99
CA ARG A 99 -6.59 -1.15 -14.30
C ARG A 99 -5.93 -0.15 -13.34
N TRP A 100 -5.72 -0.52 -12.08
CA TRP A 100 -4.98 0.27 -11.09
C TRP A 100 -3.93 -0.57 -10.36
N VAL A 101 -2.70 -0.06 -10.29
CA VAL A 101 -1.62 -0.64 -9.48
C VAL A 101 -1.34 0.29 -8.32
N THR A 102 -1.53 -0.20 -7.09
CA THR A 102 -1.63 0.68 -5.93
C THR A 102 -0.88 0.17 -4.72
N SER A 103 -0.48 1.09 -3.83
CA SER A 103 0.19 0.72 -2.59
C SER A 103 0.10 1.79 -1.52
N VAL A 104 0.25 1.36 -0.27
CA VAL A 104 0.45 2.23 0.89
C VAL A 104 1.83 1.97 1.49
N CYS A 105 2.42 3.02 2.07
CA CYS A 105 3.62 2.93 2.90
C CYS A 105 4.76 2.28 2.11
N THR A 106 5.44 1.28 2.69
CA THR A 106 6.56 0.60 2.03
C THR A 106 6.13 -0.41 0.97
N GLY A 107 4.83 -0.60 0.74
CA GLY A 107 4.33 -1.40 -0.38
C GLY A 107 4.79 -0.86 -1.74
N ALA A 108 5.00 0.45 -1.85
CA ALA A 108 5.56 1.06 -3.06
C ALA A 108 6.97 0.54 -3.39
N LEU A 109 7.79 0.21 -2.38
CA LEU A 109 9.12 -0.38 -2.62
C LEU A 109 9.01 -1.79 -3.19
N LEU A 110 7.98 -2.55 -2.78
CA LEU A 110 7.71 -3.88 -3.34
C LEU A 110 7.21 -3.80 -4.78
N LEU A 111 6.33 -2.83 -5.08
CA LEU A 111 5.97 -2.54 -6.47
C LEU A 111 7.18 -2.12 -7.31
N GLY A 112 8.09 -1.33 -6.73
CA GLY A 112 9.36 -0.96 -7.36
C GLY A 112 10.23 -2.17 -7.68
N ALA A 113 10.41 -3.07 -6.71
CA ALA A 113 11.15 -4.33 -6.91
C ALA A 113 10.52 -5.23 -7.97
N ALA A 114 9.18 -5.25 -8.08
CA ALA A 114 8.45 -5.93 -9.14
C ALA A 114 8.49 -5.21 -10.51
N GLY A 115 9.23 -4.09 -10.63
CA GLY A 115 9.38 -3.32 -11.86
C GLY A 115 8.18 -2.44 -12.24
N LEU A 116 7.18 -2.30 -11.36
CA LEU A 116 5.90 -1.66 -11.67
C LEU A 116 5.89 -0.14 -11.54
N LEU A 117 6.99 0.47 -11.05
CA LEU A 117 7.10 1.92 -10.79
C LEU A 117 8.17 2.65 -11.62
N ARG A 118 8.85 1.98 -12.57
CA ARG A 118 9.88 2.63 -13.39
C ARG A 118 9.29 3.78 -14.22
N GLY A 119 9.79 5.00 -14.00
CA GLY A 119 9.33 6.21 -14.67
C GLY A 119 7.99 6.75 -14.15
N TYR A 120 7.50 6.28 -13.00
CA TYR A 120 6.29 6.79 -12.35
C TYR A 120 6.62 7.65 -11.14
N ARG A 121 5.84 8.70 -10.91
CA ARG A 121 5.81 9.39 -9.62
C ARG A 121 5.24 8.45 -8.57
N ALA A 122 5.89 8.37 -7.42
CA ALA A 122 5.42 7.52 -6.33
C ALA A 122 5.70 8.15 -4.95
N ALA A 123 4.78 7.92 -4.02
CA ALA A 123 4.95 8.14 -2.60
C ALA A 123 5.20 6.81 -1.88
N THR A 124 5.87 6.89 -0.73
CA THR A 124 6.05 5.80 0.22
C THR A 124 6.14 6.40 1.63
N HIS A 125 6.33 5.58 2.65
CA HIS A 125 6.54 6.06 4.00
C HIS A 125 7.75 7.01 4.08
N TRP A 126 7.59 8.15 4.76
CA TRP A 126 8.55 9.28 4.78
C TRP A 126 10.01 8.87 5.07
N MET A 127 10.20 7.85 5.90
CA MET A 127 11.52 7.33 6.28
C MET A 127 12.28 6.65 5.13
N TYR A 128 11.59 6.24 4.07
CA TYR A 128 12.13 5.41 2.99
C TYR A 128 11.90 6.00 1.60
N GLN A 129 11.52 7.29 1.51
CA GLN A 129 11.25 7.97 0.23
C GLN A 129 12.46 8.00 -0.69
N ASP A 130 13.67 8.10 -0.14
CA ASP A 130 14.94 8.06 -0.87
C ASP A 130 15.16 6.75 -1.64
N LEU A 131 14.54 5.65 -1.19
CA LEU A 131 14.74 4.33 -1.79
C LEU A 131 13.97 4.12 -3.09
N LEU A 132 12.94 4.93 -3.37
CA LEU A 132 12.13 4.80 -4.58
C LEU A 132 12.96 5.01 -5.87
N ALA A 133 13.95 5.91 -5.82
CA ALA A 133 14.79 6.22 -6.98
C ALA A 133 15.61 5.01 -7.47
N ALA A 134 16.00 4.11 -6.56
CA ALA A 134 16.72 2.89 -6.92
C ALA A 134 15.88 1.94 -7.80
N TYR A 135 14.56 2.02 -7.72
CA TYR A 135 13.62 1.27 -8.56
C TYR A 135 13.14 2.06 -9.79
N GLY A 136 13.80 3.18 -10.09
CA GLY A 136 13.47 4.04 -11.22
C GLY A 136 12.19 4.87 -11.03
N ALA A 137 11.63 4.92 -9.83
CA ALA A 137 10.49 5.77 -9.52
C ALA A 137 10.93 7.21 -9.21
N ILE A 138 10.07 8.18 -9.53
CA ILE A 138 10.26 9.59 -9.21
C ILE A 138 9.62 9.85 -7.83
N ALA A 139 10.46 9.88 -6.79
CA ALA A 139 9.98 10.05 -5.42
C ALA A 139 9.30 11.41 -5.20
N THR A 140 8.20 11.41 -4.45
CA THR A 140 7.50 12.63 -3.99
C THR A 140 7.13 12.52 -2.51
N ALA A 141 7.00 13.69 -1.85
CA ALA A 141 6.61 13.84 -0.46
C ALA A 141 5.12 14.18 -0.27
N GLU A 142 4.31 13.99 -1.32
CA GLU A 142 2.85 14.04 -1.28
C GLU A 142 2.29 12.85 -0.46
N ARG A 143 1.11 13.04 0.12
CA ARG A 143 0.46 12.01 0.96
C ARG A 143 -0.13 10.89 0.12
N VAL A 144 -0.77 11.24 -0.98
CA VAL A 144 -1.32 10.34 -2.02
C VAL A 144 -0.88 10.90 -3.36
N VAL A 145 -0.45 10.03 -4.26
CA VAL A 145 0.09 10.37 -5.57
C VAL A 145 -0.59 9.51 -6.61
N ILE A 146 -1.13 10.16 -7.63
CA ILE A 146 -1.69 9.51 -8.80
C ILE A 146 -0.80 9.88 -9.99
N ASP A 147 -0.27 8.88 -10.68
CA ASP A 147 0.43 9.04 -11.94
C ASP A 147 -0.04 7.97 -12.93
N ARG A 148 -0.82 8.40 -13.92
CA ARG A 148 -1.54 7.52 -14.85
C ARG A 148 -2.36 6.51 -14.06
N ASN A 149 -2.03 5.22 -14.12
CA ASN A 149 -2.74 4.17 -13.40
C ASN A 149 -2.00 3.65 -12.15
N ARG A 150 -0.99 4.38 -11.67
CA ARG A 150 -0.33 4.11 -10.38
C ARG A 150 -0.88 5.06 -9.32
N MET A 151 -1.42 4.51 -8.24
CA MET A 151 -1.78 5.29 -7.05
C MET A 151 -0.99 4.81 -5.84
N THR A 152 -0.13 5.67 -5.29
CA THR A 152 0.69 5.31 -4.14
C THR A 152 0.52 6.33 -3.01
N ALA A 153 0.63 5.86 -1.78
CA ALA A 153 0.40 6.68 -0.60
C ALA A 153 1.52 6.53 0.44
N GLY A 154 1.60 7.53 1.31
CA GLY A 154 2.58 7.63 2.39
C GLY A 154 2.38 6.59 3.50
N GLY A 155 2.86 6.90 4.70
CA GLY A 155 2.89 5.94 5.80
C GLY A 155 1.51 5.62 6.39
N VAL A 156 1.25 4.32 6.59
CA VAL A 156 0.23 3.74 7.46
C VAL A 156 -1.17 4.32 7.29
N THR A 157 -1.51 5.36 8.06
CA THR A 157 -2.85 5.97 8.05
C THR A 157 -3.14 6.71 6.75
N ALA A 158 -2.13 6.99 5.91
CA ALA A 158 -2.33 7.48 4.56
C ALA A 158 -3.21 6.55 3.71
N GLY A 159 -3.33 5.27 4.09
CA GLY A 159 -4.23 4.31 3.45
C GLY A 159 -5.71 4.68 3.50
N ILE A 160 -6.15 5.44 4.51
CA ILE A 160 -7.55 5.85 4.63
C ILE A 160 -7.88 6.94 3.60
N ASP A 161 -7.07 8.01 3.56
CA ASP A 161 -7.22 9.09 2.56
C ASP A 161 -7.03 8.56 1.14
N PHE A 162 -6.09 7.64 0.95
CA PHE A 162 -5.88 6.94 -0.30
C PHE A 162 -7.11 6.13 -0.72
N GLY A 163 -7.76 5.41 0.21
CA GLY A 163 -8.98 4.66 -0.06
C GLY A 163 -10.11 5.56 -0.57
N LEU A 164 -10.29 6.73 0.05
CA LEU A 164 -11.25 7.74 -0.43
C LEU A 164 -10.90 8.24 -1.85
N GLN A 165 -9.62 8.50 -2.11
CA GLN A 165 -9.18 8.90 -3.45
C GLN A 165 -9.45 7.79 -4.48
N VAL A 166 -9.21 6.51 -4.14
CA VAL A 166 -9.52 5.39 -5.03
C VAL A 166 -11.01 5.34 -5.36
N ILE A 167 -11.90 5.49 -4.36
CA ILE A 167 -13.35 5.52 -4.61
C ILE A 167 -13.69 6.70 -5.55
N ALA A 168 -13.10 7.88 -5.34
CA ALA A 168 -13.34 9.05 -6.17
C ALA A 168 -12.92 8.82 -7.64
N GLU A 169 -11.75 8.22 -7.87
CA GLU A 169 -11.24 7.93 -9.21
C GLU A 169 -12.01 6.81 -9.92
N VAL A 170 -12.51 5.82 -9.16
CA VAL A 170 -13.16 4.63 -9.75
C VAL A 170 -14.65 4.83 -9.94
N ALA A 171 -15.33 5.43 -8.96
CA ALA A 171 -16.79 5.51 -8.86
C ALA A 171 -17.32 6.97 -8.79
N GLY A 172 -16.43 7.96 -8.80
CA GLY A 172 -16.78 9.37 -8.79
C GLY A 172 -16.82 10.00 -7.39
N PRO A 173 -16.80 11.34 -7.32
CA PRO A 173 -16.67 12.08 -6.06
C PRO A 173 -17.85 11.87 -5.10
N GLU A 174 -19.07 11.68 -5.61
CA GLU A 174 -20.27 11.45 -4.80
C GLU A 174 -20.15 10.15 -3.99
N ALA A 175 -19.69 9.06 -4.61
CA ALA A 175 -19.46 7.79 -3.92
C ALA A 175 -18.40 7.91 -2.81
N ALA A 176 -17.33 8.68 -3.07
CA ALA A 176 -16.29 8.94 -2.07
C ALA A 176 -16.81 9.77 -0.88
N GLN A 177 -17.61 10.81 -1.16
CA GLN A 177 -18.26 11.62 -0.13
C GLN A 177 -19.23 10.80 0.72
N GLN A 178 -20.03 9.93 0.09
CA GLN A 178 -20.92 9.02 0.80
C GLN A 178 -20.13 8.08 1.71
N ALA A 179 -19.07 7.44 1.20
CA ALA A 179 -18.23 6.55 2.00
C ALA A 179 -17.54 7.30 3.17
N GLN A 180 -17.08 8.52 2.94
CA GLN A 180 -16.50 9.36 3.98
C GLN A 180 -17.49 9.65 5.11
N LEU A 181 -18.73 10.01 4.75
CA LEU A 181 -19.80 10.30 5.72
C LEU A 181 -20.27 9.05 6.44
N GLU A 182 -20.44 7.93 5.73
CA GLU A 182 -20.86 6.64 6.29
C GLU A 182 -19.88 6.13 7.35
N LEU A 183 -18.58 6.31 7.10
CA LEU A 183 -17.52 5.89 8.02
C LEU A 183 -17.20 6.95 9.09
N GLU A 184 -17.88 8.10 9.07
CA GLU A 184 -17.61 9.24 9.94
C GLU A 184 -16.11 9.62 9.96
N TYR A 185 -15.49 9.64 8.78
CA TYR A 185 -14.07 9.99 8.68
C TYR A 185 -13.86 11.51 8.78
N ASP A 186 -13.95 12.00 10.01
CA ASP A 186 -13.65 13.37 10.47
C ASP A 186 -12.49 13.33 11.50
N PRO A 187 -11.24 13.13 11.06
CA PRO A 187 -10.14 12.90 11.98
C PRO A 187 -9.78 14.17 12.77
N GLN A 188 -9.69 14.04 14.09
CA GLN A 188 -9.21 15.10 15.00
C GLN A 188 -7.97 14.62 15.79
N PRO A 189 -6.77 14.56 15.18
CA PRO A 189 -5.57 14.12 15.88
C PRO A 189 -5.25 15.04 17.07
N PRO A 190 -4.97 14.50 18.27
CA PRO A 190 -4.68 15.32 19.45
C PRO A 190 -3.31 16.04 19.41
N PHE A 191 -2.47 15.72 18.41
CA PHE A 191 -1.14 16.31 18.23
C PHE A 191 -0.82 16.54 16.75
N ALA A 192 -0.05 17.60 16.46
CA ALA A 192 0.38 17.96 15.11
C ALA A 192 1.71 17.33 14.66
N CYS A 193 2.01 16.09 15.07
CA CYS A 193 3.32 15.44 14.85
C CYS A 193 3.28 14.23 13.88
N GLY A 194 2.26 14.14 13.04
CA GLY A 194 2.08 13.03 12.10
C GLY A 194 3.06 13.00 10.90
N HIS A 195 3.83 14.06 10.68
CA HIS A 195 4.79 14.15 9.58
C HIS A 195 6.08 14.86 10.03
N PRO A 196 7.27 14.51 9.50
CA PRO A 196 8.53 15.18 9.87
C PRO A 196 8.59 16.68 9.54
N ARG A 197 7.68 17.18 8.69
CA ARG A 197 7.55 18.63 8.40
C ARG A 197 6.87 19.42 9.53
N SER A 198 6.08 18.74 10.38
CA SER A 198 5.32 19.38 11.45
C SER A 198 5.75 18.93 12.86
N ALA A 199 6.39 17.77 12.98
CA ALA A 199 6.90 17.27 14.25
C ALA A 199 8.14 18.04 14.73
N PRO A 200 8.36 18.18 16.05
CA PRO A 200 9.60 18.74 16.60
C PRO A 200 10.84 17.97 16.12
N PRO A 201 11.94 18.65 15.73
CA PRO A 201 13.14 17.99 15.19
C PRO A 201 13.69 16.87 16.09
N ALA A 202 13.77 17.11 17.41
CA ALA A 202 14.24 16.10 18.37
C ALA A 202 13.37 14.82 18.38
N LEU A 203 12.05 14.96 18.17
CA LEU A 203 11.16 13.81 18.05
C LEU A 203 11.42 13.04 16.75
N VAL A 204 11.63 13.76 15.64
CA VAL A 204 11.99 13.14 14.35
C VAL A 204 13.28 12.33 14.50
N ASP A 205 14.31 12.90 15.13
CA ASP A 205 15.60 12.24 15.35
C ASP A 205 15.47 11.00 16.25
N ALA A 206 14.71 11.09 17.35
CA ALA A 206 14.44 9.95 18.21
C ALA A 206 13.73 8.81 17.46
N VAL A 207 12.74 9.14 16.61
CA VAL A 207 12.05 8.16 15.77
C VAL A 207 13.02 7.57 14.74
N ARG A 208 13.87 8.36 14.07
CA ARG A 208 14.89 7.84 13.15
C ARG A 208 15.83 6.86 13.85
N ALA A 209 16.33 7.23 15.03
CA ALA A 209 17.24 6.39 15.82
C ALA A 209 16.59 5.03 16.17
N ARG A 210 15.32 5.04 16.60
CA ARG A 210 14.56 3.82 16.91
C ARG A 210 14.43 2.87 15.70
N PHE A 211 14.44 3.40 14.49
CA PHE A 211 14.31 2.61 13.25
C PHE A 211 15.63 2.39 12.52
N ALA A 212 16.77 2.85 13.05
CA ALA A 212 18.06 2.84 12.34
C ALA A 212 18.44 1.45 11.80
N ALA A 213 18.35 0.41 12.62
CA ALA A 213 18.64 -0.96 12.19
C ALA A 213 17.76 -1.43 11.02
N ARG A 214 16.48 -1.02 11.01
CA ARG A 214 15.53 -1.37 9.96
C ARG A 214 15.80 -0.61 8.66
N LEU A 215 16.14 0.67 8.79
CA LEU A 215 16.56 1.50 7.65
C LEU A 215 17.81 0.93 6.98
N SER A 216 18.82 0.55 7.77
CA SER A 216 20.04 -0.08 7.25
C SER A 216 19.73 -1.37 6.49
N ARG A 217 18.85 -2.24 7.02
CA ARG A 217 18.46 -3.48 6.34
C ARG A 217 17.76 -3.22 5.00
N ARG A 218 16.80 -2.29 4.95
CA ARG A 218 16.10 -1.92 3.69
C ARG A 218 17.05 -1.32 2.66
N ARG A 219 17.98 -0.47 3.10
CA ARG A 219 19.00 0.12 2.23
C ARG A 219 19.89 -0.95 1.62
N ALA A 220 20.40 -1.88 2.43
CA ALA A 220 21.25 -2.97 1.95
C ALA A 220 20.57 -3.78 0.84
N GLN A 221 19.28 -4.10 0.98
CA GLN A 221 18.51 -4.79 -0.06
C GLN A 221 18.29 -3.94 -1.32
N THR A 222 18.07 -2.64 -1.15
CA THR A 222 17.84 -1.73 -2.27
C THR A 222 19.10 -1.47 -3.10
N THR A 223 20.27 -1.60 -2.49
CA THR A 223 21.57 -1.41 -3.14
C THR A 223 22.22 -2.70 -3.63
N ALA A 224 21.62 -3.86 -3.37
CA ALA A 224 22.15 -5.14 -3.84
C ALA A 224 22.00 -5.21 -5.39
N PRO A 225 23.06 -5.53 -6.14
CA PRO A 225 22.95 -5.73 -7.59
C PRO A 225 22.01 -6.90 -7.87
N ALA A 226 21.10 -6.71 -8.84
CA ALA A 226 20.20 -7.73 -9.36
C ALA A 226 20.96 -8.80 -10.16
#